data_AF-A0A944DNB7-F1
#
_entry.id   AF-A0A944DNB7-F1
#
_cell.length_a   1.000
_cell.length_b   1.000
_cell.length_c   1.000
_cell.angle_alpha   90.00
_cell.angle_beta   90.00
_cell.angle_gamma   90.00
#
_symmetry.space_group_name_H-M   'P 1'
#
loop_
_entity.id
_entity.type
_entity.pdbx_description
1 polymer ?
#
loop_
_entity_poly.entity_id
_entity_poly.type
_entity_poly.pdbx_seq_one_letter_code
_entity_poly.pdbx_strand_id
1 'polypeptide(L)'
;VDPLGLVDCPGKGGCRSAVGAEDPAAKATVSQAESKLPSPKKEDDFLYRGDERNPEDVFESGFKSKGKSKDLFLHSMDSDSPPSYYISTSYSRDVGKKFATGEYTKIGYLYALQKIPGYDLKKELGAAYLFDAEKEIAIPNRISNEDVLGATLILDNGKEFGYSIPNPNRRIKK
;
A
#
# COMPACT_ATOMS: atom_id res chain seq x y z
N VAL A 1 -38.57 -16.13 -46.44
CA VAL A 1 -38.34 -16.79 -45.14
C VAL A 1 -37.63 -15.79 -44.24
N ASP A 2 -38.26 -15.38 -43.14
CA ASP A 2 -37.72 -14.41 -42.17
C ASP A 2 -36.74 -15.15 -41.23
N PRO A 3 -35.47 -14.70 -41.07
CA PRO A 3 -34.46 -15.44 -40.34
C PRO A 3 -34.54 -15.30 -38.81
N LEU A 4 -35.47 -14.54 -38.25
CA LEU A 4 -35.52 -14.26 -36.80
C LEU A 4 -36.65 -14.95 -36.03
N GLY A 5 -37.42 -15.84 -36.66
CA GLY A 5 -38.20 -16.85 -35.93
C GLY A 5 -39.13 -16.32 -34.83
N LEU A 6 -39.78 -15.18 -35.04
CA LEU A 6 -40.81 -14.64 -34.15
C LEU A 6 -42.18 -14.63 -34.86
N VAL A 7 -42.64 -15.83 -35.19
CA VAL A 7 -44.03 -16.18 -35.52
C VAL A 7 -44.39 -17.28 -34.51
N ASP A 8 -45.49 -17.32 -33.78
CA ASP A 8 -46.74 -16.59 -33.72
C ASP A 8 -47.19 -16.65 -32.26
N CYS A 9 -47.91 -15.63 -31.77
CA CYS A 9 -48.70 -15.80 -30.55
C CYS A 9 -49.94 -16.64 -30.89
N PRO A 10 -50.14 -17.83 -30.31
CA PRO A 10 -51.31 -18.63 -30.61
C PRO A 10 -52.49 -18.14 -29.77
N GLY A 11 -53.47 -17.52 -30.41
CA GLY A 11 -54.72 -17.15 -29.72
C GLY A 11 -55.46 -16.01 -30.39
N LYS A 12 -56.77 -16.16 -30.55
CA LYS A 12 -57.70 -15.17 -31.11
C LYS A 12 -57.92 -14.04 -30.11
N GLY A 13 -56.96 -13.12 -29.98
CA GLY A 13 -57.04 -11.96 -29.10
C GLY A 13 -55.67 -11.32 -28.92
N GLY A 14 -55.37 -10.30 -29.73
CA GLY A 14 -54.09 -9.61 -29.72
C GLY A 14 -53.68 -9.07 -28.34
N CYS A 15 -52.37 -8.96 -28.12
CA CYS A 15 -51.78 -8.48 -26.88
C CYS A 15 -52.34 -7.11 -26.48
N ARG A 16 -53.14 -7.09 -25.41
CA ARG A 16 -53.50 -5.87 -24.69
C ARG A 16 -52.78 -5.88 -23.35
N SER A 17 -52.09 -4.78 -23.05
CA SER A 17 -51.56 -4.53 -21.72
C SER A 17 -52.74 -4.22 -20.78
N ALA A 18 -53.07 -5.16 -19.91
CA ALA A 18 -53.96 -4.93 -18.78
C ALA A 18 -53.15 -5.07 -17.48
N VAL A 19 -53.06 -3.93 -16.80
CA VAL A 19 -52.56 -3.73 -15.44
C VAL A 19 -53.22 -4.71 -14.46
N GLY A 20 -52.44 -5.31 -13.56
CA GLY A 20 -52.95 -5.89 -12.32
C GLY A 20 -52.35 -7.25 -11.92
N ALA A 21 -51.16 -7.25 -11.33
CA ALA A 21 -50.74 -8.22 -10.33
C ALA A 21 -49.61 -7.58 -9.51
N GLU A 22 -49.78 -7.55 -8.19
CA GLU A 22 -48.90 -6.88 -7.24
C GLU A 22 -47.46 -7.38 -7.36
N ASP A 23 -46.53 -6.44 -7.53
CA ASP A 23 -45.10 -6.69 -7.50
C ASP A 23 -44.64 -6.87 -6.03
N PRO A 24 -44.07 -8.03 -5.63
CA PRO A 24 -43.57 -8.24 -4.28
C PRO A 24 -42.38 -7.33 -3.92
N ALA A 25 -41.83 -6.57 -4.88
CA ALA A 25 -40.72 -5.65 -4.66
C ALA A 25 -41.08 -4.37 -3.91
N ALA A 26 -42.37 -4.09 -3.66
CA ALA A 26 -42.83 -2.83 -3.08
C ALA A 26 -42.51 -2.61 -1.58
N LYS A 27 -41.78 -3.52 -0.90
CA LYS A 27 -41.45 -3.43 0.54
C LYS A 27 -39.96 -3.43 0.88
N ALA A 28 -39.09 -3.01 -0.03
CA ALA A 28 -37.71 -2.71 0.31
C ALA A 28 -37.52 -1.20 0.52
N THR A 29 -37.83 -0.69 1.71
CA THR A 29 -37.36 0.63 2.15
C THR A 29 -35.86 0.57 2.39
N VAL A 30 -35.09 1.00 1.39
CA VAL A 30 -33.65 1.24 1.54
C VAL A 30 -33.49 2.55 2.32
N SER A 31 -33.05 2.46 3.58
CA SER A 31 -32.67 3.65 4.34
C SER A 31 -31.47 4.30 3.66
N GLN A 32 -31.69 5.46 3.04
CA GLN A 32 -30.66 6.29 2.44
C GLN A 32 -29.89 7.01 3.55
N ALA A 33 -29.25 6.26 4.44
CA ALA A 33 -28.18 6.79 5.27
C ALA A 33 -26.96 6.90 4.37
N GLU A 34 -26.56 8.11 4.01
CA GLU A 34 -25.27 8.35 3.34
C GLU A 34 -24.17 7.65 4.14
N SER A 35 -23.59 6.61 3.55
CA SER A 35 -22.42 5.96 4.12
C SER A 35 -21.32 7.01 4.16
N LYS A 36 -20.82 7.31 5.36
CA LYS A 36 -19.64 8.18 5.50
C LYS A 36 -18.51 7.52 4.70
N LEU A 37 -18.17 8.11 3.56
CA LEU A 37 -17.02 7.66 2.78
C LEU A 37 -15.81 7.68 3.71
N PRO A 38 -14.99 6.62 3.72
CA PRO A 38 -13.78 6.62 4.52
C PRO A 38 -12.94 7.81 4.10
N SER A 39 -12.52 8.62 5.08
CA SER A 39 -11.59 9.71 4.81
C SER A 39 -10.34 9.14 4.13
N PRO A 40 -9.88 9.73 3.03
CA PRO A 40 -8.67 9.26 2.38
C PRO A 40 -7.53 9.30 3.40
N LYS A 41 -6.78 8.19 3.48
CA LYS A 41 -5.58 8.13 4.30
C LYS A 41 -4.57 9.16 3.81
N LYS A 42 -3.92 9.84 4.75
CA LYS A 42 -2.87 10.84 4.47
C LYS A 42 -1.53 10.13 4.19
N GLU A 43 -0.59 10.83 3.55
CA GLU A 43 0.73 10.27 3.26
C GLU A 43 1.48 9.79 4.51
N ASP A 44 1.27 10.44 5.66
CA ASP A 44 1.88 10.09 6.94
C ASP A 44 1.17 8.94 7.69
N ASP A 45 0.16 8.31 7.08
CA ASP A 45 -0.51 7.11 7.62
C ASP A 45 0.26 5.82 7.32
N PHE A 46 1.29 5.89 6.46
CA PHE A 46 2.11 4.77 6.05
C PHE A 46 3.60 5.10 6.16
N LEU A 47 4.42 4.05 6.18
CA LEU A 47 5.86 4.16 5.99
C LEU A 47 6.25 3.47 4.70
N TYR A 48 7.29 3.97 4.06
CA TYR A 48 7.83 3.46 2.82
C TYR A 48 9.29 3.07 3.00
N ARG A 49 9.67 1.94 2.40
CA ARG A 49 11.06 1.47 2.39
C ARG A 49 11.42 0.96 1.01
N GLY A 50 12.50 1.51 0.45
CA GLY A 50 13.14 0.93 -0.71
C GLY A 50 14.07 -0.22 -0.32
N ASP A 51 14.00 -1.34 -1.04
CA ASP A 51 14.87 -2.49 -0.81
C ASP A 51 14.99 -3.33 -2.09
N GLU A 52 16.11 -4.03 -2.27
CA GLU A 52 16.35 -4.90 -3.44
C GLU A 52 15.83 -6.33 -3.23
N ARG A 53 15.63 -6.73 -1.97
CA ARG A 53 15.16 -8.08 -1.64
C ARG A 53 13.80 -8.35 -2.26
N ASN A 54 13.57 -9.60 -2.65
CA ASN A 54 12.31 -10.00 -3.25
C ASN A 54 11.17 -9.97 -2.22
N PRO A 55 9.94 -9.65 -2.67
CA PRO A 55 8.78 -9.63 -1.80
C PRO A 55 8.54 -10.94 -1.07
N GLU A 56 8.83 -12.08 -1.68
CA GLU A 56 8.69 -13.41 -1.08
C GLU A 56 9.49 -13.53 0.23
N ASP A 57 10.78 -13.15 0.19
CA ASP A 57 11.67 -13.18 1.35
C ASP A 57 11.22 -12.22 2.46
N VAL A 58 10.78 -11.02 2.07
CA VAL A 58 10.34 -9.98 3.01
C VAL A 58 8.98 -10.31 3.60
N PHE A 59 8.07 -10.92 2.84
CA PHE A 59 6.74 -11.32 3.33
C PHE A 59 6.83 -12.52 4.27
N GLU A 60 7.88 -13.33 4.17
CA GLU A 60 8.18 -14.38 5.14
C GLU A 60 8.85 -13.83 6.40
N SER A 61 9.93 -13.04 6.24
CA SER A 61 10.85 -12.73 7.35
C SER A 61 10.75 -11.31 7.93
N GLY A 62 10.10 -10.40 7.20
CA GLY A 62 10.08 -8.96 7.49
C GLY A 62 11.44 -8.31 7.23
N PHE A 63 11.73 -7.25 8.00
CA PHE A 63 13.04 -6.59 7.95
C PHE A 63 13.75 -6.74 9.30
N LYS A 64 15.06 -6.96 9.26
CA LYS A 64 15.93 -7.02 10.45
C LYS A 64 17.03 -5.98 10.30
N SER A 65 17.43 -5.38 11.42
CA SER A 65 18.54 -4.43 11.47
C SER A 65 19.85 -5.09 11.04
N LYS A 66 20.77 -4.28 10.51
CA LYS A 66 22.08 -4.73 10.03
C LYS A 66 23.00 -5.15 11.17
N GLY A 67 22.86 -4.53 12.34
CA GLY A 67 23.64 -4.84 13.52
C GLY A 67 23.04 -4.29 14.81
N LYS A 68 23.93 -3.81 15.69
CA LYS A 68 23.62 -3.44 17.07
C LYS A 68 23.98 -1.99 17.42
N SER A 69 24.54 -1.22 16.47
CA SER A 69 24.87 0.19 16.73
C SER A 69 23.60 1.00 16.94
N LYS A 70 23.46 1.60 18.13
CA LYS A 70 22.30 2.43 18.48
C LYS A 70 22.57 3.92 18.26
N ASP A 71 23.69 4.28 17.64
CA ASP A 71 24.01 5.66 17.30
C ASP A 71 23.15 6.10 16.11
N LEU A 72 22.18 6.96 16.41
CA LEU A 72 21.20 7.44 15.44
C LEU A 72 21.82 8.40 14.42
N PHE A 73 22.82 9.17 14.84
CA PHE A 73 23.52 10.08 13.95
C PHE A 73 24.37 9.30 12.94
N LEU A 74 25.15 8.32 13.40
CA LEU A 74 25.89 7.44 12.50
C LEU A 74 24.95 6.68 11.57
N HIS A 75 23.82 6.18 12.06
CA HIS A 75 22.80 5.54 11.21
C HIS A 75 22.35 6.43 10.04
N SER A 76 22.13 7.72 10.30
CA SER A 76 21.70 8.70 9.30
C SER A 76 22.75 9.01 8.24
N MET A 77 24.03 8.79 8.55
CA MET A 77 25.15 9.06 7.64
C MET A 77 25.56 7.80 6.87
N ASP A 78 25.72 6.69 7.59
CA ASP A 78 26.08 5.39 7.06
C ASP A 78 25.55 4.28 8.00
N SER A 79 24.52 3.57 7.52
CA SER A 79 23.92 2.47 8.28
C SER A 79 24.73 1.18 8.28
N ASP A 80 25.79 1.08 7.47
CA ASP A 80 26.63 -0.11 7.33
C ASP A 80 27.88 -0.07 8.22
N SER A 81 28.38 1.11 8.59
CA SER A 81 29.62 1.26 9.37
C SER A 81 29.49 2.27 10.53
N PRO A 82 29.26 1.80 11.78
CA PRO A 82 29.02 0.41 12.17
C PRO A 82 27.61 -0.08 11.77
N PRO A 83 27.41 -1.40 11.59
CA PRO A 83 26.10 -1.94 11.22
C PRO A 83 24.99 -1.50 12.20
N SER A 84 24.03 -0.76 11.67
CA SER A 84 23.00 -0.07 12.43
C SER A 84 21.98 -1.01 13.07
N TYR A 85 21.52 -0.65 14.27
CA TYR A 85 20.38 -1.24 14.96
C TYR A 85 19.03 -0.79 14.37
N TYR A 86 19.02 0.23 13.54
CA TYR A 86 17.82 0.81 12.96
C TYR A 86 17.61 0.38 11.51
N ILE A 87 16.35 0.40 11.10
CA ILE A 87 15.89 0.12 9.74
C ILE A 87 15.29 1.41 9.20
N SER A 88 15.91 1.97 8.15
CA SER A 88 15.47 3.21 7.51
C SER A 88 14.12 3.01 6.82
N THR A 89 13.19 3.92 7.12
CA THR A 89 11.89 4.05 6.46
C THR A 89 11.58 5.53 6.30
N SER A 90 10.62 5.89 5.44
CA SER A 90 10.27 7.28 5.18
C SER A 90 8.76 7.47 5.12
N TYR A 91 8.27 8.64 5.51
CA TYR A 91 6.90 9.05 5.17
C TYR A 91 6.71 9.38 3.68
N SER A 92 7.80 9.64 2.95
CA SER A 92 7.75 10.00 1.53
C SER A 92 7.85 8.75 0.65
N ARG A 93 6.79 8.51 -0.13
CA ARG A 93 6.76 7.44 -1.13
C ARG A 93 7.88 7.61 -2.16
N ASP A 94 8.11 8.84 -2.61
CA ASP A 94 9.10 9.15 -3.65
C ASP A 94 10.54 8.93 -3.14
N VAL A 95 10.80 9.25 -1.87
CA VAL A 95 12.07 8.92 -1.22
C VAL A 95 12.25 7.40 -1.19
N GLY A 96 11.21 6.66 -0.80
CA GLY A 96 11.21 5.20 -0.86
C GLY A 96 11.54 4.64 -2.25
N LYS A 97 11.02 5.25 -3.33
CA LYS A 97 11.32 4.84 -4.73
C LYS A 97 12.78 5.09 -5.10
N LYS A 98 13.34 6.24 -4.72
CA LYS A 98 14.76 6.55 -4.95
C LYS A 98 15.66 5.52 -4.28
N PHE A 99 15.39 5.20 -3.01
CA PHE A 99 16.15 4.17 -2.29
C PHE A 99 15.94 2.77 -2.87
N ALA A 100 14.74 2.43 -3.33
CA ALA A 100 14.45 1.13 -3.96
C ALA A 100 15.33 0.90 -5.19
N THR A 101 15.63 1.98 -5.93
CA THR A 101 16.31 1.94 -7.22
C THR A 101 17.77 2.40 -7.16
N GLY A 102 18.29 2.68 -5.96
CA GLY A 102 19.60 3.30 -5.77
C GLY A 102 19.78 4.56 -6.62
N GLU A 103 18.88 5.54 -6.45
CA GLU A 103 18.81 6.76 -7.26
C GLU A 103 18.61 6.48 -8.76
N TYR A 104 17.62 5.63 -9.09
CA TYR A 104 17.21 5.37 -10.48
C TYR A 104 18.29 4.70 -11.35
N THR A 105 19.18 3.92 -10.73
CA THR A 105 20.27 3.22 -11.43
C THR A 105 20.00 1.72 -11.62
N LYS A 106 19.02 1.17 -10.91
CA LYS A 106 18.65 -0.25 -10.93
C LYS A 106 17.17 -0.42 -10.62
N ILE A 107 16.64 -1.58 -10.95
CA ILE A 107 15.30 -1.99 -10.49
C ILE A 107 15.34 -2.33 -9.00
N GLY A 108 14.21 -2.20 -8.32
CA GLY A 108 14.04 -2.68 -6.95
C GLY A 108 12.62 -2.52 -6.45
N TYR A 109 12.39 -2.72 -5.15
CA TYR A 109 11.04 -2.80 -4.60
C TYR A 109 10.76 -1.67 -3.62
N LEU A 110 9.63 -1.02 -3.81
CA LEU A 110 9.03 -0.12 -2.83
C LEU A 110 8.09 -0.91 -1.93
N TYR A 111 8.46 -1.06 -0.67
CA TYR A 111 7.62 -1.65 0.36
C TYR A 111 6.76 -0.59 1.04
N ALA A 112 5.46 -0.83 1.09
CA ALA A 112 4.53 -0.07 1.90
C ALA A 112 4.34 -0.78 3.25
N LEU A 113 4.43 -0.04 4.33
CA LEU A 113 4.39 -0.54 5.69
C LEU A 113 3.27 0.16 6.46
N GLN A 114 2.75 -0.51 7.48
CA GLN A 114 1.94 0.15 8.50
C GLN A 114 2.74 1.26 9.19
N LYS A 115 2.03 2.19 9.83
CA LYS A 115 2.67 3.16 10.72
C LYS A 115 3.20 2.42 11.96
N ILE A 116 4.51 2.25 12.01
CA ILE A 116 5.23 1.60 13.11
C ILE A 116 5.92 2.69 13.94
N PRO A 117 5.92 2.61 15.27
CA PRO A 117 6.70 3.52 16.11
C PRO A 117 8.19 3.45 15.79
N GLY A 118 8.82 4.63 15.66
CA GLY A 118 10.24 4.78 15.41
C GLY A 118 10.72 6.19 15.76
N TYR A 119 12.01 6.42 15.52
CA TYR A 119 12.66 7.69 15.79
C TYR A 119 12.56 8.59 14.56
N ASP A 120 11.93 9.75 14.71
CA ASP A 120 11.89 10.78 13.67
C ASP A 120 13.23 11.51 13.67
N LEU A 121 14.07 11.24 12.67
CA LEU A 121 15.45 11.71 12.68
C LEU A 121 15.56 13.23 12.73
N LYS A 122 14.62 13.95 12.10
CA LYS A 122 14.60 15.41 12.14
C LYS A 122 14.36 15.91 13.56
N LYS A 123 13.44 15.28 14.30
CA LYS A 123 13.14 15.64 15.69
C LYS A 123 14.28 15.27 16.63
N GLU A 124 14.86 14.08 16.47
CA GLU A 124 15.90 13.56 17.37
C GLU A 124 17.25 14.26 17.19
N LEU A 125 17.65 14.55 15.95
CA LEU A 125 18.99 15.07 15.63
C LEU A 125 19.00 16.59 15.33
N GLY A 126 17.84 17.20 15.08
CA GLY A 126 17.71 18.63 14.87
C GLY A 126 18.60 19.15 13.75
N ALA A 127 19.47 20.12 14.07
CA ALA A 127 20.39 20.73 13.11
C ALA A 127 21.51 19.80 12.63
N ALA A 128 21.77 18.68 13.32
CA ALA A 128 22.76 17.71 12.90
C ALA A 128 22.25 16.81 11.75
N TYR A 129 20.93 16.72 11.54
CA TYR A 129 20.36 15.94 10.45
C TYR A 129 20.45 16.70 9.12
N LEU A 130 21.18 16.13 8.17
CA LEU A 130 21.45 16.74 6.87
C LEU A 130 20.43 16.36 5.79
N PHE A 131 19.54 15.41 6.07
CA PHE A 131 18.66 14.78 5.07
C PHE A 131 17.17 15.02 5.33
N ASP A 132 16.81 16.23 5.78
CA ASP A 132 15.43 16.58 6.17
C ASP A 132 14.36 16.25 5.11
N ALA A 133 14.72 16.34 3.84
CA ALA A 133 13.84 16.00 2.71
C ALA A 133 13.45 14.51 2.67
N GLU A 134 14.23 13.63 3.31
CA GLU A 134 13.97 12.20 3.35
C GLU A 134 12.85 11.83 4.32
N LYS A 135 12.49 12.70 5.27
CA LYS A 135 11.44 12.44 6.28
C LYS A 135 11.62 11.07 6.93
N GLU A 136 12.85 10.74 7.32
CA GLU A 136 13.21 9.41 7.78
C GLU A 136 12.67 9.10 9.17
N ILE A 137 12.06 7.92 9.30
CA ILE A 137 11.71 7.27 10.55
C ILE A 137 12.56 6.01 10.71
N ALA A 138 13.44 6.03 11.70
CA ALA A 138 14.34 4.93 12.02
C ALA A 138 13.63 3.92 12.93
N ILE A 139 13.30 2.74 12.40
CA ILE A 139 12.62 1.67 13.15
C ILE A 139 13.65 0.77 13.84
N PRO A 140 13.60 0.58 15.17
CA PRO A 140 14.59 -0.24 15.86
C PRO A 140 14.40 -1.74 15.57
N ASN A 141 15.53 -2.47 15.46
CA ASN A 141 15.66 -3.92 15.50
C ASN A 141 15.01 -4.71 14.35
N ARG A 142 13.69 -4.61 14.21
CA ARG A 142 12.89 -5.45 13.33
C ARG A 142 11.60 -4.74 12.92
N ILE A 143 11.22 -4.94 11.67
CA ILE A 143 9.86 -4.73 11.17
C ILE A 143 9.27 -6.12 10.93
N SER A 144 8.13 -6.42 11.57
CA SER A 144 7.44 -7.69 11.40
C SER A 144 6.92 -7.82 9.96
N ASN A 145 6.90 -9.04 9.42
CA ASN A 145 6.25 -9.26 8.13
C ASN A 145 4.77 -8.86 8.16
N GLU A 146 4.10 -9.01 9.29
CA GLU A 146 2.70 -8.60 9.48
C GLU A 146 2.49 -7.07 9.33
N ASP A 147 3.53 -6.27 9.57
CA ASP A 147 3.49 -4.82 9.38
C ASP A 147 3.84 -4.40 7.95
N VAL A 148 4.35 -5.31 7.11
CA VAL A 148 4.58 -5.08 5.66
C VAL A 148 3.25 -5.27 4.93
N LEU A 149 2.74 -4.22 4.29
CA LEU A 149 1.45 -4.26 3.60
C LEU A 149 1.56 -4.87 2.19
N GLY A 150 2.68 -4.62 1.53
CA GLY A 150 2.94 -5.11 0.18
C GLY A 150 4.18 -4.46 -0.43
N ALA A 151 4.46 -4.84 -1.66
CA ALA A 151 5.62 -4.39 -2.42
C ALA A 151 5.20 -3.96 -3.83
N THR A 152 5.86 -2.95 -4.38
CA THR A 152 5.67 -2.52 -5.79
C THR A 152 7.02 -2.56 -6.47
N LEU A 153 7.11 -3.20 -7.63
CA LEU A 153 8.33 -3.18 -8.43
C LEU A 153 8.51 -1.78 -9.03
N ILE A 154 9.69 -1.20 -8.85
CA ILE A 154 10.08 0.09 -9.39
C ILE A 154 11.19 -0.15 -10.42
N LEU A 155 11.00 0.38 -11.62
CA LEU A 155 12.00 0.34 -12.68
C LEU A 155 13.13 1.33 -12.40
N ASP A 156 14.26 1.14 -13.07
CA ASP A 156 15.39 2.06 -13.04
C ASP A 156 15.00 3.50 -13.40
N ASN A 157 14.01 3.74 -14.27
CA ASN A 157 13.49 5.07 -14.57
C ASN A 157 12.51 5.65 -13.52
N GLY A 158 12.34 5.00 -12.37
CA GLY A 158 11.46 5.41 -11.28
C GLY A 158 9.98 5.10 -11.46
N LYS A 159 9.58 4.53 -12.60
CA LYS A 159 8.19 4.14 -12.83
C LYS A 159 7.85 2.85 -12.09
N GLU A 160 6.62 2.79 -11.60
CA GLU A 160 6.05 1.56 -11.04
C GLU A 160 5.75 0.59 -12.20
N PHE A 161 6.13 -0.68 -12.04
CA PHE A 161 5.85 -1.72 -13.01
C PHE A 161 4.73 -2.62 -12.51
N GLY A 162 3.63 -2.67 -13.27
CA GLY A 162 2.48 -3.52 -12.94
C GLY A 162 1.73 -3.05 -11.69
N TYR A 163 1.24 -4.02 -10.92
CA TYR A 163 0.47 -3.78 -9.70
C TYR A 163 1.30 -4.09 -8.45
N SER A 164 0.96 -3.45 -7.33
CA SER A 164 1.53 -3.81 -6.04
C SER A 164 1.12 -5.24 -5.65
N ILE A 165 2.09 -6.01 -5.18
CA ILE A 165 1.91 -7.36 -4.66
C ILE A 165 1.52 -7.23 -3.17
N PRO A 166 0.28 -7.58 -2.79
CA PRO A 166 -0.14 -7.51 -1.40
C PRO A 166 0.52 -8.62 -0.59
N ASN A 167 1.03 -8.30 0.60
CA ASN A 167 1.59 -9.30 1.48
C ASN A 167 0.44 -10.17 2.06
N PRO A 168 0.41 -11.49 1.83
CA PRO A 168 -0.63 -12.36 2.39
C PRO A 168 -0.61 -12.43 3.93
N ASN A 169 0.54 -12.15 4.55
CA ASN A 169 0.73 -12.21 6.00
C ASN A 169 0.40 -10.89 6.72
N ARG A 170 0.02 -9.82 5.99
CA ARG A 170 -0.24 -8.50 6.58
C ARG A 170 -1.41 -8.53 7.55
N ARG A 171 -1.28 -7.84 8.69
CA ARG A 171 -2.38 -7.66 9.67
C ARG A 171 -2.85 -6.23 9.73
N ILE A 172 -4.02 -5.94 9.16
CA ILE A 172 -4.56 -4.57 9.20
C ILE A 172 -5.13 -4.26 10.58
N LYS A 173 -4.53 -3.31 11.29
CA LYS A 173 -5.06 -2.76 12.55
C LYS A 173 -6.27 -1.88 12.20
N LYS A 174 -7.43 -2.20 12.78
CA LYS A 174 -8.70 -1.46 12.62
C LYS A 174 -8.83 -0.38 13.69
#